data_AF-A0AAV5A5L1-F1
#
_entry.id   AF-A0AAV5A5L1-F1
#
_cell.length_a   1.000
_cell.length_b   1.000
_cell.length_c   1.000
_cell.angle_alpha   90.00
_cell.angle_beta   90.00
_cell.angle_gamma   90.00
#
_symmetry.space_group_name_H-M   'P 1'
#
loop_
_entity.id
_entity.type
_entity.pdbx_description
1 polymer ?
#
loop_
_entity_poly.entity_id
_entity_poly.type
_entity_poly.pdbx_seq_one_letter_code
_entity_poly.pdbx_strand_id
1 'polypeptide(L)'
;MLSTIATTIPRRALCVRTLPISQTRYASHGTPHYNEPSGYLFGEKPLPQGQKRKREDWELLWYYGMFGSMALAAVGLYYKPDTRYAMAFIPQLLTALIIFNPASKLGH
;
A
#
# COMPACT_ATOMS: atom_id res chain seq x y z
N MET A 1 42.60 27.83 27.60
CA MET A 1 42.67 26.62 26.76
C MET A 1 41.25 26.12 26.54
N LEU A 2 40.67 26.39 25.37
CA LEU A 2 39.30 25.97 25.03
C LEU A 2 39.35 25.32 23.65
N SER A 3 39.31 23.98 23.60
CA SER A 3 39.22 23.22 22.35
C SER A 3 37.75 22.98 22.00
N THR A 4 37.29 23.63 20.94
CA THR A 4 35.97 23.37 20.34
C THR A 4 35.99 22.00 19.68
N ILE A 5 35.24 21.04 20.24
CA ILE A 5 35.05 19.72 19.62
C ILE A 5 33.98 19.86 18.54
N ALA A 6 34.39 19.80 17.28
CA ALA A 6 33.48 19.71 16.15
C ALA A 6 33.06 18.24 15.96
N THR A 7 31.82 17.91 16.31
CA THR A 7 31.26 16.58 16.07
C THR A 7 30.75 16.49 14.64
N THR A 8 31.53 15.87 13.76
CA THR A 8 31.11 15.52 12.39
C THR A 8 30.19 14.30 12.43
N ILE A 9 28.92 14.50 12.09
CA ILE A 9 27.91 13.43 11.97
C ILE A 9 28.14 12.69 10.64
N PRO A 10 28.48 11.39 10.64
CA PRO A 10 28.58 10.65 9.39
C PRO A 10 27.18 10.38 8.85
N ARG A 11 26.86 10.98 7.69
CA ARG A 11 25.67 10.64 6.91
C ARG A 11 25.83 9.22 6.34
N ARG A 12 25.27 8.23 7.01
CA ARG A 12 25.13 6.88 6.46
C ARG A 12 24.16 6.94 5.28
N ALA A 13 24.68 6.89 4.07
CA ALA A 13 23.87 6.67 2.88
C ALA A 13 23.24 5.27 2.97
N LEU A 14 21.92 5.19 3.07
CA LEU A 14 21.19 3.93 2.94
C LEU A 14 21.34 3.47 1.50
N CYS A 15 22.19 2.46 1.28
CA CYS A 15 22.21 1.74 0.01
C CYS A 15 20.92 0.91 -0.07
N VAL A 16 19.93 1.41 -0.82
CA VAL A 16 18.76 0.63 -1.21
C VAL A 16 19.23 -0.40 -2.23
N ARG A 17 19.52 -1.60 -1.74
CA ARG A 17 19.90 -2.74 -2.59
C ARG A 17 18.65 -3.23 -3.32
N THR A 18 18.44 -2.72 -4.52
CA THR A 18 17.46 -3.27 -5.46
C THR A 18 17.88 -4.69 -5.82
N LEU A 19 17.01 -5.67 -5.55
CA LEU A 19 17.21 -7.03 -6.02
C LEU A 19 17.07 -7.02 -7.55
N PRO A 20 18.04 -7.55 -8.32
CA PRO A 20 17.83 -7.76 -9.74
C PRO A 20 16.80 -8.88 -9.89
N ILE A 21 15.55 -8.52 -10.21
CA ILE A 21 14.56 -9.49 -10.69
C ILE A 21 14.97 -9.85 -12.13
N SER A 22 15.99 -10.69 -12.26
CA SER A 22 16.31 -11.31 -13.54
C SER A 22 15.21 -12.31 -13.85
N GLN A 23 14.13 -11.86 -14.46
CA GLN A 23 13.20 -12.75 -15.14
C GLN A 23 13.87 -13.21 -16.44
N THR A 24 14.72 -14.23 -16.34
CA THR A 24 15.14 -15.00 -17.50
C THR A 24 13.90 -15.70 -18.06
N ARG A 25 13.26 -15.11 -19.07
CA ARG A 25 12.24 -15.81 -19.84
C ARG A 25 12.94 -16.86 -20.68
N TYR A 26 12.99 -18.09 -20.18
CA TYR A 26 13.26 -19.26 -21.01
C TYR A 26 12.03 -19.47 -21.92
N ALA A 27 11.92 -18.66 -22.96
CA ALA A 27 11.09 -18.97 -24.11
C ALA A 27 11.84 -20.01 -24.96
N SER A 28 12.12 -21.18 -24.40
CA SER A 28 12.60 -22.34 -25.16
C SER A 28 11.43 -22.93 -25.94
N HIS A 29 10.96 -22.19 -26.95
CA HIS A 29 10.12 -22.75 -28.00
C HIS A 29 11.00 -23.60 -28.91
N GLY A 30 11.41 -24.77 -28.43
CA GLY A 30 11.92 -25.83 -29.29
C GLY A 30 10.73 -26.41 -30.04
N THR A 31 10.58 -26.03 -31.33
CA THR A 31 9.52 -26.47 -32.27
C THR A 31 8.07 -26.29 -31.80
N PRO A 32 7.16 -25.70 -32.60
CA PRO A 32 5.74 -25.78 -32.30
C PRO A 32 5.31 -27.25 -32.45
N HIS A 33 5.33 -28.01 -31.36
CA HIS A 33 4.73 -29.33 -31.30
C HIS A 33 3.24 -29.13 -31.56
N TYR A 34 2.81 -29.45 -32.77
CA TYR A 34 1.41 -29.39 -33.18
C TYR A 34 0.62 -30.28 -32.22
N ASN A 35 -0.06 -29.67 -31.26
CA ASN A 35 -0.97 -30.36 -30.37
C ASN A 35 -2.24 -30.62 -31.19
N GLU A 36 -2.37 -31.84 -31.69
CA GLU A 36 -3.59 -32.35 -32.30
C GLU A 36 -4.81 -31.97 -31.45
N PRO A 37 -5.95 -31.60 -32.07
CA PRO A 37 -7.11 -31.02 -31.38
C PRO A 37 -7.78 -32.08 -30.48
N SER A 38 -7.18 -32.32 -29.32
CA SER A 38 -7.58 -33.35 -28.35
C SER A 38 -8.75 -32.94 -27.47
N GLY A 39 -9.39 -31.79 -27.74
CA GLY A 39 -10.56 -31.31 -27.00
C GLY A 39 -10.27 -30.87 -25.56
N TYR A 40 -8.99 -30.84 -25.14
CA TYR A 40 -8.58 -30.44 -23.79
C TYR A 40 -8.14 -28.98 -23.77
N LEU A 41 -8.91 -28.14 -23.06
CA LEU A 41 -8.78 -26.67 -23.05
C LEU A 41 -7.39 -26.13 -22.63
N PHE A 42 -6.55 -26.96 -22.00
CA PHE A 42 -5.22 -26.59 -21.49
C PHE A 42 -4.14 -27.69 -21.67
N GLY A 43 -4.36 -28.69 -22.53
CA GLY A 43 -3.39 -29.78 -22.75
C GLY A 43 -3.20 -30.76 -21.57
N GLU A 44 -3.96 -30.59 -20.49
CA GLU A 44 -4.01 -31.51 -19.35
C GLU A 44 -5.18 -32.48 -19.49
N LYS A 45 -4.94 -33.78 -19.21
CA LYS A 45 -6.02 -34.76 -19.05
C LYS A 45 -6.96 -34.26 -17.94
N PRO A 46 -8.29 -34.20 -18.17
CA PRO A 46 -9.22 -33.85 -17.12
C PRO A 46 -9.03 -34.84 -15.98
N LEU A 47 -8.90 -34.29 -14.77
CA LEU A 47 -8.84 -35.09 -13.55
C LEU A 47 -10.02 -36.08 -13.55
N PRO A 48 -9.82 -37.34 -13.11
CA PRO A 48 -10.90 -38.33 -13.06
C PRO A 48 -12.10 -37.76 -12.28
N GLN A 49 -13.31 -38.06 -12.75
CA GLN A 49 -14.58 -37.53 -12.23
C GLN A 49 -14.62 -37.64 -10.70
N GLY A 50 -14.47 -36.50 -10.00
CA GLY A 50 -14.42 -36.44 -8.53
C GLY A 50 -13.14 -35.85 -7.93
N GLN A 51 -12.06 -35.73 -8.71
CA GLN A 51 -10.84 -35.04 -8.28
C GLN A 51 -10.93 -33.55 -8.65
N LYS A 52 -11.08 -32.70 -7.65
CA LYS A 52 -11.07 -31.24 -7.80
C LYS A 52 -9.60 -30.78 -7.90
N ARG A 53 -9.29 -29.79 -8.75
CA ARG A 53 -7.94 -29.19 -8.77
C ARG A 53 -7.55 -28.80 -7.34
N LYS A 54 -6.41 -29.31 -6.86
CA LYS A 54 -5.89 -28.99 -5.54
C LYS A 54 -5.52 -27.51 -5.55
N ARG A 55 -6.09 -26.74 -4.62
CA ARG A 55 -5.70 -25.34 -4.41
C ARG A 55 -4.20 -25.31 -4.09
N GLU A 56 -3.46 -24.47 -4.79
CA GLU A 56 -2.02 -24.30 -4.55
C GLU A 56 -1.79 -23.30 -3.40
N ASP A 57 -0.68 -23.45 -2.67
CA ASP A 57 -0.38 -22.63 -1.50
C ASP A 57 -0.21 -21.13 -1.83
N TRP A 58 0.15 -20.81 -3.08
CA TRP A 58 0.22 -19.42 -3.56
C TRP A 58 -1.16 -18.77 -3.70
N GLU A 59 -2.20 -19.54 -4.03
CA GLU A 59 -3.58 -19.06 -4.19
C GLU A 59 -4.08 -18.54 -2.84
N LEU A 60 -3.73 -19.26 -1.77
CA LEU A 60 -3.98 -18.86 -0.39
C LEU A 60 -3.26 -17.55 -0.04
N LEU A 61 -1.97 -17.46 -0.38
CA LEU A 61 -1.15 -16.26 -0.13
C LEU A 61 -1.71 -15.03 -0.84
N TRP A 62 -2.17 -15.20 -2.08
CA TRP A 62 -2.79 -14.15 -2.88
C TRP A 62 -4.11 -13.68 -2.27
N TYR A 63 -4.99 -14.61 -1.86
CA TYR A 63 -6.24 -14.24 -1.18
C TYR A 63 -5.97 -13.48 0.12
N TYR A 64 -5.03 -13.93 0.95
CA TYR A 64 -4.67 -13.21 2.17
C TYR A 64 -4.05 -11.84 1.89
N GLY A 65 -3.22 -11.71 0.86
CA GLY A 65 -2.65 -10.41 0.47
C GLY A 65 -3.73 -9.44 0.01
N MET A 66 -4.62 -9.87 -0.88
CA MET A 66 -5.68 -9.03 -1.43
C MET A 66 -6.73 -8.67 -0.37
N PHE A 67 -7.30 -9.66 0.32
CA PHE A 67 -8.32 -9.40 1.34
C PHE A 67 -7.73 -8.76 2.60
N GLY A 68 -6.51 -9.14 2.99
CA GLY A 68 -5.80 -8.54 4.11
C GLY A 68 -5.46 -7.07 3.88
N SER A 69 -4.97 -6.71 2.69
CA SER A 69 -4.70 -5.30 2.36
C SER A 69 -5.98 -4.47 2.29
N MET A 70 -7.07 -5.01 1.74
CA MET A 70 -8.35 -4.33 1.71
C MET A 70 -8.94 -4.13 3.10
N ALA A 71 -8.84 -5.13 3.98
CA ALA A 71 -9.25 -5.01 5.38
C ALA A 71 -8.40 -3.98 6.14
N LEU A 72 -7.07 -3.97 5.93
CA LEU A 72 -6.17 -3.00 6.54
C LEU A 72 -6.49 -1.58 6.06
N ALA A 73 -6.75 -1.39 4.77
CA ALA A 73 -7.18 -0.11 4.22
C ALA A 73 -8.51 0.37 4.84
N ALA A 74 -9.49 -0.53 4.99
CA ALA A 74 -10.77 -0.21 5.63
C ALA A 74 -10.58 0.22 7.09
N VAL A 75 -9.76 -0.51 7.85
CA VAL A 75 -9.44 -0.18 9.26
C VAL A 75 -8.71 1.17 9.35
N GLY A 76 -7.74 1.42 8.47
CA GLY A 76 -7.01 2.70 8.43
C GLY A 76 -7.91 3.88 8.10
N LEU A 77 -8.88 3.70 7.20
CA LEU A 77 -9.89 4.72 6.91
C LEU A 77 -10.88 4.91 8.06
N TYR A 78 -11.23 3.84 8.78
CA TYR A 78 -12.11 3.92 9.94
C TYR A 78 -11.51 4.73 11.09
N TYR A 79 -10.22 4.54 11.38
CA TYR A 79 -9.52 5.27 12.44
C TYR A 79 -8.97 6.63 11.98
N LYS A 80 -9.35 7.11 10.79
CA LYS A 80 -8.92 8.41 10.30
C LYS A 80 -9.52 9.49 11.20
N PRO A 81 -8.69 10.32 11.89
CA PRO A 81 -9.21 11.33 12.79
C PRO A 81 -9.97 12.38 11.98
N ASP A 82 -11.27 12.49 12.26
CA ASP A 82 -12.18 13.47 11.69
C ASP A 82 -11.73 14.90 12.02
N THR A 83 -11.06 15.57 11.08
CA THR A 83 -10.60 16.96 11.24
C THR A 83 -11.74 18.00 11.29
N ARG A 84 -12.99 17.57 11.06
CA ARG A 84 -14.21 18.40 11.12
C ARG A 84 -14.47 19.03 12.48
N TYR A 85 -14.13 18.36 13.59
CA TYR A 85 -14.33 18.93 14.94
C TYR A 85 -13.34 20.07 15.21
N ALA A 86 -12.09 19.92 14.79
CA ALA A 86 -11.08 20.97 14.90
C ALA A 86 -11.44 22.18 14.00
N MET A 87 -11.88 21.93 12.76
CA MET A 87 -12.26 23.00 11.82
C MET A 87 -13.57 23.70 12.21
N ALA A 88 -14.53 23.01 12.81
CA ALA A 88 -15.79 23.61 13.26
C ALA A 88 -15.62 24.48 14.52
N PHE A 89 -14.57 24.27 15.31
CA PHE A 89 -14.33 24.97 16.58
C PHE A 89 -13.55 26.29 16.42
N ILE A 90 -12.61 26.35 15.47
CA ILE A 90 -11.81 27.55 15.16
C ILE A 90 -12.66 28.80 14.84
N PRO A 91 -13.69 28.75 13.97
CA PRO A 91 -14.50 29.93 13.69
C PRO A 91 -15.31 30.38 14.92
N GLN A 92 -15.75 29.45 15.77
CA GLN A 92 -16.51 29.78 16.98
C GLN A 92 -15.67 30.55 17.99
N LEU A 93 -14.40 30.15 18.18
CA LEU A 93 -13.46 30.88 19.04
C LEU A 93 -13.09 32.26 18.48
N LEU A 94 -12.90 32.37 17.16
CA LEU A 94 -12.63 33.65 16.51
C LEU A 94 -13.81 34.61 16.64
N THR A 95 -15.04 34.13 16.41
CA THR A 95 -16.26 34.91 16.61
C THR A 95 -16.42 35.33 18.08
N ALA A 96 -16.16 34.42 19.03
CA ALA A 96 -16.19 34.74 20.45
C ALA A 96 -15.16 35.81 20.84
N LEU A 97 -13.93 35.73 20.33
CA LEU A 97 -12.89 36.74 20.56
C LEU A 97 -13.24 38.11 19.97
N ILE A 98 -13.88 38.15 18.80
CA ILE A 98 -14.36 39.40 18.18
C ILE A 98 -15.50 40.01 19.00
N ILE A 99 -16.41 39.19 19.55
CA ILE A 99 -17.52 39.66 20.40
C ILE A 99 -17.03 40.14 21.78
N PHE A 100 -16.08 39.42 22.39
CA PHE A 100 -15.51 39.77 23.71
C PHE A 100 -14.41 40.85 23.66
N ASN A 101 -13.97 41.29 22.47
CA ASN A 101 -13.07 42.43 22.29
C ASN A 101 -13.85 43.66 21.78
N PRO A 102 -14.46 44.46 22.68
CA PRO A 102 -15.29 45.60 22.30
C PRO A 102 -14.50 46.78 21.71
N ALA A 103 -13.16 46.75 21.75
CA ALA A 103 -12.32 47.88 21.32
C ALA A 103 -12.32 48.11 19.80
N SER A 104 -12.78 47.14 19.00
CA SER A 104 -12.81 47.24 17.53
C SER A 104 -14.05 47.96 16.98
N LYS A 105 -15.07 48.26 17.81
CA LYS A 105 -16.32 48.93 17.37
C LYS A 105 -16.31 50.46 17.47
N LEU A 106 -15.21 51.08 17.89
CA LEU A 106 -15.12 52.53 18.18
C LEU A 106 -14.33 53.34 17.14
N GLY A 107 -14.26 52.87 15.89
CA GLY A 107 -13.50 53.52 14.82
C GLY A 107 -14.27 53.66 13.52
N HIS A 108 -15.37 54.42 13.54
CA HIS A 108 -16.00 55.06 12.37
C HIS A 108 -16.81 56.27 12.83
#